data_AF-A0A2U9T820-F1
#
_entry.id   AF-A0A2U9T820-F1
#
_cell.length_a   1.000
_cell.length_b   1.000
_cell.length_c   1.000
_cell.angle_alpha   90.00
_cell.angle_beta   90.00
_cell.angle_gamma   90.00
#
_symmetry.space_group_name_H-M   'P 1'
#
loop_
_entity.id
_entity.type
_entity.pdbx_description
1 polymer ?
#
loop_
_entity_poly.entity_id
_entity_poly.type
_entity_poly.pdbx_seq_one_letter_code
_entity_poly.pdbx_strand_id
1 'polypeptide(L)'
;MNVGRLAGRALLPCVLAVSALLAPAKGRAAPPPAAAAVEIDRLISALADSGCEFQRNGRWYDAGRAQSHLRRKLDWLVERDMVASAEQFIERAATRSSVSGRAYQVRCPDRPAEPSATWLRRALEGIREPTPPSR
;
A
#
# COMPACT_ATOMS: atom_id res chain seq x y z
N MET A 1 -42.08 -11.23 -69.03
CA MET A 1 -42.47 -12.66 -69.14
C MET A 1 -41.27 -13.51 -68.72
N ASN A 2 -41.24 -14.02 -67.49
CA ASN A 2 -41.34 -15.47 -67.24
C ASN A 2 -41.27 -15.68 -65.72
N VAL A 3 -42.24 -16.43 -65.22
CA VAL A 3 -42.51 -16.64 -63.80
C VAL A 3 -42.05 -18.06 -63.48
N GLY A 4 -41.02 -18.21 -62.65
CA GLY A 4 -40.55 -19.49 -62.15
C GLY A 4 -40.96 -19.67 -60.69
N ARG A 5 -41.95 -20.52 -60.45
CA ARG A 5 -42.40 -20.94 -59.11
C ARG A 5 -41.38 -21.92 -58.51
N LEU A 6 -41.20 -21.93 -57.18
CA LEU A 6 -41.66 -23.02 -56.29
C LEU A 6 -41.12 -22.87 -54.86
N ALA A 7 -41.97 -23.34 -53.96
CA ALA A 7 -41.87 -23.30 -52.51
C ALA A 7 -40.69 -24.09 -51.94
N GLY A 8 -40.17 -23.59 -50.82
CA GLY A 8 -39.35 -24.35 -49.88
C GLY A 8 -39.36 -23.65 -48.52
N ARG A 9 -40.33 -24.00 -47.66
CA ARG A 9 -40.30 -23.60 -46.24
C ARG A 9 -39.34 -24.54 -45.53
N ALA A 10 -38.21 -24.02 -45.05
CA ALA A 10 -37.43 -24.64 -44.00
C ALA A 10 -37.46 -23.70 -42.79
N LEU A 11 -38.04 -24.19 -41.70
CA LEU A 11 -38.05 -23.56 -40.40
C LEU A 11 -36.80 -23.99 -39.62
N LEU A 12 -36.32 -23.07 -38.77
CA LEU A 12 -35.43 -23.22 -37.59
C LEU A 12 -33.91 -23.39 -37.82
N PRO A 13 -33.05 -23.00 -36.85
CA PRO A 13 -33.26 -22.17 -35.66
C PRO A 13 -32.24 -21.02 -35.49
N CYS A 14 -32.64 -20.09 -34.62
CA CYS A 14 -31.86 -19.02 -34.03
C CYS A 14 -30.58 -19.58 -33.36
N VAL A 15 -29.40 -19.31 -33.91
CA VAL A 15 -28.13 -19.50 -33.18
C VAL A 15 -27.69 -18.13 -32.66
N LEU A 16 -28.12 -17.83 -31.43
CA LEU A 16 -27.54 -16.78 -30.61
C LEU A 16 -26.07 -17.13 -30.38
N ALA A 17 -25.16 -16.46 -31.10
CA ALA A 17 -23.75 -16.47 -30.78
C ALA A 17 -23.55 -15.80 -29.42
N VAL A 18 -23.49 -16.61 -28.36
CA VAL A 18 -23.13 -16.14 -27.02
C VAL A 18 -21.64 -15.86 -27.02
N SER A 19 -21.28 -14.59 -27.27
CA SER A 19 -19.94 -14.07 -27.03
C SER A 19 -19.66 -14.10 -25.54
N ALA A 20 -19.02 -15.18 -25.06
CA ALA A 20 -18.50 -15.25 -23.71
C ALA A 20 -17.26 -14.35 -23.60
N LEU A 21 -17.46 -13.07 -23.29
CA LEU A 21 -16.39 -12.22 -22.77
C LEU A 21 -15.94 -12.80 -21.43
N LEU A 22 -14.81 -13.52 -21.42
CA LEU A 22 -14.06 -13.76 -20.19
C LEU A 22 -13.55 -12.40 -19.69
N ALA A 23 -14.30 -11.78 -18.79
CA ALA A 23 -13.79 -10.66 -18.02
C ALA A 23 -12.65 -11.18 -17.10
N PRO A 24 -11.47 -10.54 -17.07
CA PRO A 24 -10.46 -10.90 -16.11
C PRO A 24 -11.00 -10.60 -14.71
N ALA A 25 -11.06 -11.62 -13.86
CA ALA A 25 -11.28 -11.42 -12.44
C ALA A 25 -10.12 -10.56 -11.92
N LYS A 26 -10.36 -9.28 -11.65
CA LYS A 26 -9.46 -8.47 -10.83
C LYS A 26 -9.41 -9.16 -9.47
N GLY A 27 -8.29 -9.84 -9.19
CA GLY A 27 -8.03 -10.41 -7.87
C GLY A 27 -8.21 -9.33 -6.81
N ARG A 28 -8.93 -9.66 -5.73
CA ARG A 28 -9.00 -8.79 -4.55
C ARG A 28 -7.58 -8.66 -3.99
N ALA A 29 -7.13 -7.42 -3.79
CA ALA A 29 -5.89 -7.15 -3.08
C ALA A 29 -5.96 -7.79 -1.69
N ALA A 30 -4.98 -8.63 -1.36
CA ALA A 30 -4.87 -9.20 -0.04
C ALA A 30 -4.22 -8.16 0.89
N PRO A 31 -4.71 -7.98 2.13
CA PRO A 31 -3.96 -7.20 3.11
C PRO A 31 -2.59 -7.86 3.35
N PRO A 32 -1.60 -7.10 3.87
CA PRO A 32 -0.33 -7.68 4.30
C PRO A 32 -0.57 -8.87 5.24
N PRO A 33 0.33 -9.87 5.27
CA PRO A 33 0.29 -10.91 6.27
C PRO A 33 0.11 -10.32 7.68
N ALA A 34 -0.66 -10.98 8.55
CA ALA A 34 -1.04 -10.41 9.85
C ALA A 34 0.16 -9.91 10.67
N ALA A 35 1.29 -10.63 10.63
CA ALA A 35 2.53 -10.21 11.27
C ALA A 35 3.07 -8.87 10.72
N ALA A 36 3.12 -8.72 9.39
CA ALA A 36 3.57 -7.49 8.75
C ALA A 36 2.64 -6.30 9.07
N ALA A 37 1.33 -6.52 9.09
CA ALA A 37 0.37 -5.48 9.45
C ALA A 37 0.59 -4.97 10.88
N VAL A 38 0.83 -5.88 11.84
CA VAL A 38 1.14 -5.53 13.23
C VAL A 38 2.46 -4.75 13.34
N GLU A 39 3.51 -5.17 12.64
CA GLU A 39 4.79 -4.46 12.64
C GLU A 39 4.67 -3.05 12.06
N ILE A 40 3.97 -2.89 10.93
CA ILE A 40 3.73 -1.58 10.31
C ILE A 40 2.95 -0.67 11.26
N ASP A 41 1.92 -1.18 11.92
CA ASP A 41 1.14 -0.41 12.89
C ASP A 41 2.00 0.05 14.07
N ARG A 42 2.82 -0.85 14.63
CA ARG A 42 3.78 -0.52 15.69
C ARG A 42 4.81 0.52 15.25
N LEU A 43 5.31 0.48 14.01
CA LEU A 43 6.22 1.47 13.48
C LEU A 43 5.58 2.87 13.40
N ILE A 44 4.35 2.94 12.89
CA ILE A 44 3.60 4.19 12.77
C ILE A 44 3.31 4.77 14.15
N SER A 45 2.92 3.92 15.10
CA SER A 45 2.65 4.31 16.49
C SER A 45 3.92 4.74 17.22
N ALA A 46 5.03 4.01 17.05
CA ALA A 46 6.33 4.41 17.62
C ALA A 46 6.75 5.80 17.15
N LEU A 47 6.54 6.15 15.88
CA LEU A 47 6.82 7.51 15.39
C LEU A 47 5.87 8.53 16.04
N ALA A 48 4.58 8.22 16.16
CA ALA A 48 3.59 9.10 16.79
C ALA A 48 3.94 9.41 18.26
N ASP A 49 4.42 8.40 18.99
CA ASP A 49 4.71 8.49 20.43
C ASP A 49 6.14 9.00 20.72
N SER A 50 7.00 9.10 19.70
CA SER A 50 8.41 9.43 19.87
C SER A 50 8.71 10.88 20.27
N GLY A 51 7.74 11.79 20.13
CA GLY A 51 7.96 13.24 20.24
C GLY A 51 8.85 13.82 19.13
N CYS A 52 9.22 13.03 18.11
CA CYS A 52 10.05 13.48 17.00
C CYS A 52 9.23 14.29 15.98
N GLU A 53 9.90 15.21 15.30
CA GLU A 53 9.39 15.88 14.11
C GLU A 53 9.76 15.10 12.84
N PHE A 54 8.91 15.19 11.82
CA PHE A 54 9.09 14.54 10.53
C PHE A 54 9.23 15.58 9.41
N GLN A 55 10.36 15.60 8.73
CA GLN A 55 10.56 16.48 7.58
C GLN A 55 10.04 15.82 6.31
N ARG A 56 9.15 16.53 5.63
CA ARG A 56 8.67 16.18 4.30
C ARG A 56 8.68 17.41 3.40
N ASN A 57 9.32 17.28 2.24
CA ASN A 57 9.36 18.33 1.20
C ASN A 57 9.85 19.70 1.71
N GLY A 58 10.82 19.69 2.65
CA GLY A 58 11.43 20.89 3.20
C GLY A 58 10.66 21.55 4.35
N ARG A 59 9.62 20.90 4.87
CA ARG A 59 8.89 21.37 6.06
C ARG A 59 8.89 20.31 7.15
N TRP A 60 9.03 20.75 8.39
CA TRP A 60 8.91 19.90 9.58
C TRP A 60 7.44 19.82 10.00
N TYR A 61 7.01 18.62 10.39
CA TYR A 61 5.67 18.31 10.86
C TYR A 61 5.77 17.57 12.19
N ASP A 62 4.82 17.82 13.08
CA ASP A 62 4.66 17.04 14.30
C ASP A 62 4.37 15.55 14.01
N ALA A 63 4.55 14.73 15.04
CA ALA A 63 4.39 13.29 14.97
C ALA A 63 2.98 12.85 14.54
N GLY A 64 1.93 13.55 14.96
CA GLY A 64 0.54 13.24 14.59
C GLY A 64 0.26 13.46 13.09
N ARG A 65 0.78 14.56 12.52
CA ARG A 65 0.72 14.82 11.08
C ARG A 65 1.58 13.83 10.30
N ALA A 66 2.72 13.41 10.84
CA ALA A 66 3.55 12.36 10.26
C ALA A 66 2.80 11.02 10.21
N GLN A 67 2.19 10.62 11.33
CA GLN A 67 1.37 9.42 11.46
C GLN A 67 0.25 9.40 10.41
N SER A 68 -0.52 10.48 10.33
CA SER A 68 -1.60 10.65 9.36
C SER A 68 -1.08 10.57 7.92
N HIS A 69 0.10 11.12 7.64
CA HIS A 69 0.72 11.04 6.32
C HIS A 69 1.11 9.60 5.94
N LEU A 70 1.74 8.88 6.86
CA LEU A 70 2.19 7.51 6.64
C LEU A 70 1.02 6.53 6.51
N ARG A 71 -0.04 6.68 7.32
CA ARG A 71 -1.30 5.92 7.19
C ARG A 71 -1.88 6.04 5.79
N ARG A 72 -2.06 7.27 5.28
CA ARG A 72 -2.58 7.48 3.91
C ARG A 72 -1.70 6.84 2.83
N LYS A 73 -0.38 6.85 2.99
CA LYS A 73 0.51 6.16 2.03
C LYS A 73 0.40 4.64 2.15
N LEU A 74 0.25 4.10 3.36
CA LEU A 74 0.02 2.68 3.59
C LEU A 74 -1.28 2.23 2.92
N ASP A 75 -2.39 2.95 3.13
CA ASP A 75 -3.70 2.63 2.54
C ASP A 75 -3.58 2.53 1.01
N TRP A 76 -2.94 3.53 0.38
CA TRP A 76 -2.71 3.54 -1.06
C TRP A 76 -1.88 2.35 -1.57
N LEU A 77 -0.88 1.91 -0.79
CA LEU A 77 -0.06 0.74 -1.12
C LEU A 77 -0.83 -0.57 -0.96
N VAL A 78 -1.65 -0.69 0.09
CA VAL A 78 -2.49 -1.88 0.34
C VAL A 78 -3.52 -2.05 -0.78
N GLU A 79 -4.18 -0.96 -1.20
CA GLU A 79 -5.11 -0.97 -2.33
C GLU A 79 -4.50 -1.47 -3.66
N ARG A 80 -3.17 -1.41 -3.77
CA ARG A 80 -2.41 -1.75 -4.98
C ARG A 80 -1.58 -3.01 -4.85
N ASP A 81 -1.71 -3.74 -3.73
CA ASP A 81 -0.90 -4.92 -3.45
C ASP A 81 0.62 -4.61 -3.51
N MET A 82 0.99 -3.41 -3.04
CA MET A 82 2.35 -2.88 -3.10
C MET A 82 3.05 -2.89 -1.74
N VAL A 83 2.53 -3.61 -0.76
CA VAL A 83 3.14 -3.72 0.57
C VAL A 83 2.83 -5.08 1.20
N ALA A 84 3.85 -5.92 1.32
CA ALA A 84 3.76 -7.25 1.92
C ALA A 84 4.57 -7.39 3.21
N SER A 85 5.42 -6.42 3.55
CA SER A 85 6.28 -6.44 4.75
C SER A 85 6.50 -5.04 5.34
N ALA A 86 6.98 -4.98 6.58
CA ALA A 86 7.37 -3.74 7.23
C ALA A 86 8.51 -3.03 6.49
N GLU A 87 9.46 -3.78 5.93
CA GLU A 87 10.56 -3.24 5.12
C GLU A 87 10.03 -2.58 3.85
N GLN A 88 9.07 -3.21 3.15
CA GLN A 88 8.44 -2.61 1.97
C GLN A 88 7.67 -1.34 2.32
N PHE A 89 7.00 -1.32 3.49
CA PHE A 89 6.38 -0.09 3.99
C PHE A 89 7.44 1.01 4.22
N ILE A 90 8.55 0.70 4.89
CA ILE A 90 9.64 1.66 5.13
C ILE A 90 10.17 2.21 3.80
N GLU A 91 10.45 1.33 2.84
CA GLU A 91 10.99 1.70 1.54
C GLU A 91 10.01 2.56 0.73
N ARG A 92 8.76 2.11 0.59
CA ARG A 92 7.80 2.68 -0.37
C ARG A 92 6.97 3.81 0.21
N ALA A 93 6.58 3.71 1.48
CA ALA A 93 5.80 4.76 2.14
C ALA A 93 6.71 5.76 2.83
N ALA A 94 7.66 5.29 3.63
CA ALA A 94 8.23 6.10 4.69
C ALA A 94 9.64 6.65 4.43
N THR A 95 10.27 6.36 3.29
CA THR A 95 11.63 6.83 2.96
C THR A 95 11.64 8.17 2.22
N ARG A 96 10.71 8.38 1.28
CA ARG A 96 10.70 9.57 0.42
C ARG A 96 9.32 9.92 -0.12
N SER A 97 9.19 11.14 -0.61
CA SER A 97 7.97 11.58 -1.31
C SER A 97 7.85 10.90 -2.66
N SER A 98 6.69 10.28 -2.91
CA SER A 98 6.37 9.76 -4.25
C SER A 98 6.11 10.90 -5.26
N VAL A 99 5.88 12.13 -4.78
CA VAL A 99 5.60 13.30 -5.63
C VAL A 99 6.89 14.03 -6.01
N SER A 100 7.78 14.29 -5.03
CA SER A 100 8.99 15.08 -5.26
C SER A 100 10.28 14.26 -5.32
N GLY A 101 10.25 12.98 -4.95
CA GLY A 101 11.44 12.14 -4.79
C GLY A 101 12.32 12.46 -3.57
N ARG A 102 12.04 13.56 -2.84
CA ARG A 102 12.88 14.00 -1.70
C ARG A 102 12.79 13.03 -0.53
N ALA A 103 13.96 12.68 0.01
CA ALA A 103 14.07 11.87 1.21
C ALA A 103 13.45 12.56 2.42
N TYR A 104 12.79 11.77 3.26
CA TYR A 104 12.24 12.21 4.52
C TYR A 104 13.30 12.15 5.62
N GLN A 105 13.14 12.99 6.63
CA GLN A 105 14.01 13.01 7.81
C GLN A 105 13.17 12.96 9.08
N VAL A 106 13.77 12.47 10.16
CA VAL A 106 13.21 12.48 11.50
C VAL A 106 14.18 13.26 12.39
N ARG A 107 13.65 14.11 13.27
CA ARG A 107 14.43 14.83 14.28
C ARG A 107 13.74 14.67 15.63
N CYS A 108 14.40 13.97 16.53
CA CYS A 108 13.89 13.74 17.88
C CYS A 108 14.43 14.81 18.86
N PRO A 109 13.80 15.00 20.03
CA PRO A 109 14.31 15.89 21.06
C PRO A 109 15.79 15.61 21.36
N ASP A 110 16.61 16.65 21.40
CA ASP A 110 18.05 16.59 21.69
C ASP A 110 18.87 15.68 20.77
N ARG A 111 18.37 15.37 19.56
CA ARG A 111 19.06 14.55 18.57
C ARG A 111 19.17 15.27 17.22
N PRO A 112 20.27 15.09 16.48
CA PRO A 112 20.37 15.61 15.12
C PRO A 112 19.33 14.94 14.21
N ALA A 113 18.98 15.63 13.12
CA ALA A 113 18.12 15.05 12.09
C ALA A 113 18.80 13.83 11.44
N GLU A 114 18.05 12.76 11.24
CA GLU A 114 18.51 11.55 10.54
C GLU A 114 17.51 11.13 9.45
N PRO A 115 17.90 10.33 8.45
CA PRO A 115 16.97 9.80 7.46
C PRO A 115 15.85 8.99 8.13
N SER A 116 14.59 9.19 7.70
CA SER A 116 13.45 8.45 8.29
C SER A 116 13.59 6.94 8.15
N ALA A 117 14.18 6.48 7.04
CA ALA A 117 14.41 5.06 6.79
C ALA A 117 15.37 4.45 7.82
N THR A 118 16.39 5.20 8.26
CA THR A 118 17.32 4.77 9.31
C THR A 118 16.61 4.67 10.65
N TRP A 119 15.84 5.70 11.01
CA TRP A 119 15.07 5.73 12.24
C TRP A 119 14.06 4.57 12.32
N LEU A 120 13.29 4.35 11.24
CA LEU A 120 12.26 3.30 11.20
C LEU A 120 12.83 1.88 11.16
N ARG A 121 14.00 1.66 10.56
CA ARG A 121 14.65 0.35 10.61
C ARG A 121 15.12 0.00 12.02
N ARG A 122 15.72 0.97 12.73
CA ARG A 122 16.09 0.82 14.14
C ARG A 122 14.85 0.51 15.00
N ALA A 123 13.73 1.20 14.76
CA ALA A 123 12.48 0.91 15.45
C ALA A 123 11.94 -0.50 15.14
N LEU A 124 12.04 -0.94 13.88
CA LEU A 124 11.62 -2.30 13.47
C LEU A 124 12.45 -3.38 14.15
N GLU A 125 13.77 -3.19 14.24
CA GLU A 125 14.68 -4.07 14.98
C GLU A 125 14.22 -4.18 16.43
N GLY A 126 13.99 -3.05 17.12
CA GLY A 126 13.51 -3.05 18.51
C GLY A 126 12.12 -3.69 18.70
N ILE A 127 11.24 -3.66 17.69
CA ILE A 127 9.94 -4.36 17.72
C ILE A 127 10.10 -5.88 17.67
N ARG A 128 11.16 -6.36 17.02
CA ARG A 128 11.45 -7.79 16.80
C ARG A 128 12.37 -8.38 17.86
N GLU A 129 13.08 -7.54 18.62
CA GLU A 129 13.84 -8.01 19.77
C GLU A 129 12.89 -8.70 20.75
N PRO A 130 13.23 -9.93 21.20
CA PRO A 130 12.47 -10.58 22.24
C PRO A 130 12.56 -9.73 23.50
N THR A 131 11.42 -9.26 24.01
CA THR A 131 11.35 -8.57 25.30
C THR A 131 12.10 -9.40 26.35
N PRO A 132 13.21 -8.90 26.94
CA PRO A 132 13.87 -9.61 28.01
C PRO A 132 12.86 -9.81 29.15
N PRO A 133 12.77 -11.00 29.79
CA PRO A 133 11.87 -11.18 30.91
C PRO A 133 12.17 -10.11 31.97
N SER A 134 11.14 -9.36 32.37
CA SER A 134 11.21 -8.40 33.46
C SER A 134 11.71 -9.13 34.70
N ARG A 135 12.84 -8.65 35.25
CA ARG A 135 13.50 -9.23 36.42
C ARG A 135 12.82 -8.78 37.70
#